data_AF-A0A094L912-F1
#
_entry.id   AF-A0A094L912-F1
#
_cell.length_a   1.000
_cell.length_b   1.000
_cell.length_c   1.000
_cell.angle_alpha   90.00
_cell.angle_beta   90.00
_cell.angle_gamma   90.00
#
_symmetry.space_group_name_H-M   'P 1'
#
loop_
_entity.id
_entity.type
_entity.pdbx_description
1 polymer ?
#
loop_
_entity_poly.entity_id
_entity_poly.type
_entity_poly.pdbx_seq_one_letter_code
_entity_poly.pdbx_strand_id
1 'polypeptide(L)'
;GVYELTHNNKTVSLKTINAVQQMTLYPELIASVLYQASGSEEVIEPVYFYIGIVFGLQGIYVTALFVTSWVMSGTWLSGMLTVAWFIINRTDTTRIDYSIPSRENWALPYFACQVAALTGYLKKHINCSAEKFCYLLVSASTYTFMMMWEYSHYLLFVQAVSLFLLDSLALAQTEKVHEVYKIYLFSLFLGYLLQFENSALLVSPLLSLVAALMLSKYLQMNMKKGTFMSRLMKIMYIYLVLTITVTLNFLLKMFVPHKENEHLLKFIEVKLGLNTTKNFTMNWLLCQESLQAPSQDFFLRLTQSSLLPFYILVLIICLFSVTQVIYRRICGEPLKETVKLEDGRIGERPEIVYHVIHTILLGCLAMCLEGMKYLWTPYVCMLAAFGVCSPELWMTLFKWLRLKAVHPILLALILSMAVPTIIGFSLWKE
;
A
#
# COMPACT_ATOMS: atom_id res chain seq x y z
N GLY A 1 -20.58 -28.63 7.22
CA GLY A 1 -19.51 -27.61 7.17
C GLY A 1 -19.57 -26.79 5.89
N VAL A 2 -18.53 -26.87 5.05
CA VAL A 2 -18.39 -26.01 3.85
C VAL A 2 -19.56 -26.18 2.87
N TYR A 3 -20.01 -27.41 2.60
CA TYR A 3 -21.16 -27.67 1.72
C TYR A 3 -22.46 -27.01 2.20
N GLU A 4 -22.69 -26.98 3.51
CA GLU A 4 -23.88 -26.35 4.11
C GLU A 4 -23.81 -24.82 4.01
N LEU A 5 -22.61 -24.24 4.08
CA LEU A 5 -22.41 -22.80 3.87
C LEU A 5 -22.56 -22.40 2.40
N THR A 6 -22.16 -23.26 1.46
CA THR A 6 -22.35 -23.00 0.03
C THR A 6 -23.80 -23.23 -0.43
N HIS A 7 -24.58 -24.01 0.32
CA HIS A 7 -26.01 -24.26 0.07
C HIS A 7 -26.85 -23.79 1.26
N ASN A 8 -26.64 -22.56 1.71
CA ASN A 8 -27.31 -22.03 2.88
C ASN A 8 -28.74 -21.61 2.54
N ASN A 9 -29.72 -22.38 3.03
CA ASN A 9 -31.15 -22.10 2.90
C ASN A 9 -31.80 -21.52 4.18
N LYS A 10 -30.99 -21.23 5.21
CA LYS A 10 -31.45 -20.79 6.54
C LYS A 10 -31.32 -19.28 6.74
N THR A 11 -30.30 -18.65 6.14
CA THR A 11 -30.00 -17.23 6.38
C THR A 11 -30.95 -16.29 5.63
N VAL A 12 -31.35 -16.63 4.40
CA VAL A 12 -32.27 -15.83 3.61
C VAL A 12 -33.54 -16.64 3.35
N SER A 13 -34.68 -16.14 3.83
CA SER A 13 -35.96 -16.81 3.64
C SER A 13 -36.24 -17.05 2.15
N LEU A 14 -36.69 -18.27 1.82
CA LEU A 14 -37.06 -18.70 0.47
C LEU A 14 -35.93 -18.67 -0.57
N LYS A 15 -34.66 -18.53 -0.17
CA LYS A 15 -33.50 -18.58 -1.08
C LYS A 15 -32.39 -19.45 -0.53
N THR A 16 -31.80 -20.25 -1.40
CA THR A 16 -30.52 -20.92 -1.12
C THR A 16 -29.40 -20.02 -1.64
N ILE A 17 -28.51 -19.59 -0.76
CA ILE A 17 -27.38 -18.72 -1.10
C ILE A 17 -26.05 -19.43 -0.86
N ASN A 18 -25.06 -19.14 -1.68
CA ASN A 18 -23.68 -19.46 -1.39
C ASN A 18 -23.12 -18.39 -0.44
N ALA A 19 -23.24 -18.64 0.87
CA ALA A 19 -22.82 -17.69 1.89
C ALA A 19 -21.29 -17.46 1.85
N VAL A 20 -20.52 -18.47 1.46
CA VAL A 20 -19.05 -18.36 1.33
C VAL A 20 -18.68 -17.32 0.27
N GLN A 21 -19.34 -17.38 -0.90
CA GLN A 21 -19.12 -16.44 -1.99
C GLN A 21 -19.67 -15.05 -1.65
N GLN A 22 -20.92 -14.98 -1.17
CA GLN A 22 -21.62 -13.71 -0.99
C GLN A 22 -21.09 -12.88 0.19
N MET A 23 -20.59 -13.52 1.24
CA MET A 23 -20.05 -12.85 2.44
C MET A 23 -18.53 -12.99 2.58
N THR A 24 -17.86 -13.49 1.52
CA THR A 24 -16.40 -13.70 1.47
C THR A 24 -15.85 -14.39 2.73
N LEU A 25 -16.44 -15.52 3.13
CA LEU A 25 -16.17 -16.21 4.41
C LEU A 25 -14.82 -16.96 4.47
N TYR A 26 -13.85 -16.63 3.62
CA TYR A 26 -12.53 -17.29 3.62
C TYR A 26 -11.81 -17.19 4.98
N PRO A 27 -11.79 -16.03 5.67
CA PRO A 27 -11.18 -15.92 6.98
C PRO A 27 -11.76 -16.88 8.01
N GLU A 28 -13.09 -16.99 8.08
CA GLU A 28 -13.77 -17.89 9.02
C GLU A 28 -13.54 -19.37 8.67
N LEU A 29 -13.53 -19.71 7.38
CA LEU A 29 -13.21 -21.07 6.95
C LEU A 29 -11.78 -21.45 7.36
N ILE A 30 -10.81 -20.56 7.13
CA ILE A 30 -9.41 -20.79 7.53
C ILE A 30 -9.30 -20.89 9.05
N ALA A 31 -9.94 -19.99 9.80
CA ALA A 31 -9.97 -20.03 11.26
C ALA A 31 -10.58 -21.35 11.77
N SER A 32 -11.65 -21.85 11.15
CA SER A 32 -12.30 -23.11 11.54
C SER A 32 -11.38 -24.31 11.33
N VAL A 33 -10.63 -24.36 10.22
CA VAL A 33 -9.67 -25.43 9.95
C VAL A 33 -8.51 -25.38 10.94
N LEU A 34 -7.99 -24.19 11.24
CA LEU A 34 -6.92 -24.01 12.23
C LEU A 34 -7.39 -24.38 13.65
N TYR A 35 -8.64 -24.07 13.99
CA TYR A 35 -9.24 -24.41 15.27
C TYR A 35 -9.30 -25.92 15.47
N GLN A 36 -9.78 -26.65 14.45
CA GLN A 36 -9.81 -28.11 14.46
C GLN A 36 -8.41 -28.73 14.47
N ALA A 37 -7.51 -28.24 13.60
CA ALA A 37 -6.16 -28.77 13.47
C ALA A 37 -5.29 -28.56 14.72
N SER A 38 -5.57 -27.51 15.49
CA SER A 38 -4.85 -27.22 16.74
C SER A 38 -5.37 -28.01 17.95
N GLY A 39 -6.49 -28.74 17.82
CA GLY A 39 -7.12 -29.44 18.96
C GLY A 39 -7.64 -28.49 20.04
N SER A 40 -7.90 -27.22 19.68
CA SER A 40 -8.31 -26.18 20.64
C SER A 40 -9.75 -26.34 21.15
N GLU A 41 -10.50 -27.31 20.60
CA GLU A 41 -11.92 -27.56 20.91
C GLU A 41 -12.18 -27.79 22.40
N GLU A 42 -11.21 -28.37 23.12
CA GLU A 42 -11.34 -28.70 24.54
C GLU A 42 -10.91 -27.54 25.47
N VAL A 43 -10.25 -26.50 24.94
CA VAL A 43 -9.55 -25.49 25.76
C VAL A 43 -10.13 -24.08 25.60
N ILE A 44 -10.54 -23.70 24.38
CA ILE A 44 -10.89 -22.32 24.06
C ILE A 44 -12.16 -22.31 23.21
N GLU A 45 -13.12 -21.43 23.50
CA GLU A 45 -14.29 -21.28 22.63
C GLU A 45 -13.92 -20.72 21.24
N PRO A 46 -14.62 -21.12 20.16
CA PRO A 46 -14.27 -20.73 18.79
C PRO A 46 -14.18 -19.21 18.57
N VAL A 47 -15.00 -18.43 19.28
CA VAL A 47 -15.03 -16.97 19.18
C VAL A 47 -13.74 -16.36 19.73
N TYR A 48 -13.28 -16.81 20.91
CA TYR A 48 -12.02 -16.34 21.49
C TYR A 48 -10.81 -16.78 20.66
N PHE A 49 -10.86 -17.99 20.09
CA PHE A 49 -9.83 -18.45 19.15
C PHE A 49 -9.75 -17.55 17.91
N TYR A 50 -10.90 -17.20 17.32
CA TYR A 50 -10.96 -16.27 16.19
C TYR A 50 -10.38 -14.89 16.54
N ILE A 51 -10.78 -14.32 17.67
CA ILE A 51 -10.25 -13.03 18.16
C ILE A 51 -8.72 -13.13 18.35
N GLY A 52 -8.23 -14.23 18.91
CA GLY A 52 -6.81 -14.50 19.08
C GLY A 52 -6.03 -14.50 17.77
N ILE A 53 -6.57 -15.13 16.71
CA ILE A 53 -5.96 -15.09 15.36
C ILE A 53 -5.90 -13.65 14.85
N VAL A 54 -6.99 -12.90 14.94
CA VAL A 54 -7.04 -11.51 14.46
C VAL A 54 -6.01 -10.66 15.21
N PHE A 55 -5.88 -10.79 16.52
CA PHE A 55 -4.86 -10.05 17.28
C PHE A 55 -3.44 -10.48 16.93
N GLY A 56 -3.21 -11.78 16.71
CA GLY A 56 -1.91 -12.28 16.22
C GLY A 56 -1.54 -11.68 14.86
N LEU A 57 -2.51 -11.62 13.93
CA LEU A 57 -2.35 -10.98 12.63
C LEU A 57 -2.02 -9.48 12.75
N GLN A 58 -2.57 -8.79 13.75
CA GLN A 58 -2.28 -7.38 14.00
C GLN A 58 -0.88 -7.18 14.57
N GLY A 59 -0.37 -8.14 15.35
CA GLY A 59 1.05 -8.21 15.70
C GLY A 59 1.95 -8.33 14.46
N ILE A 60 1.57 -9.18 13.49
CA ILE A 60 2.28 -9.31 12.21
C ILE A 60 2.23 -8.00 11.42
N TYR A 61 1.07 -7.34 11.38
CA TYR A 61 0.89 -6.05 10.71
C TYR A 61 1.87 -4.99 11.22
N VAL A 62 1.89 -4.78 12.54
CA VAL A 62 2.79 -3.80 13.19
C VAL A 62 4.25 -4.20 13.01
N THR A 63 4.57 -5.49 13.06
CA THR A 63 5.93 -6.00 12.80
C THR A 63 6.38 -5.73 11.36
N ALA A 64 5.49 -5.88 10.38
CA ALA A 64 5.81 -5.56 8.99
C ALA A 64 6.08 -4.07 8.77
N LEU A 65 5.32 -3.19 9.45
CA LEU A 65 5.59 -1.74 9.45
C LEU A 65 6.94 -1.41 10.11
N PHE A 66 7.25 -2.04 11.24
CA PHE A 66 8.56 -1.95 11.90
C PHE A 66 9.70 -2.32 10.95
N VAL A 67 9.59 -3.49 10.29
CA VAL A 67 10.60 -3.99 9.35
C VAL A 67 10.74 -3.06 8.15
N THR A 68 9.64 -2.55 7.60
CA THR A 68 9.69 -1.63 6.45
C THR A 68 10.43 -0.34 6.81
N SER A 69 10.08 0.29 7.94
CA SER A 69 10.75 1.48 8.44
C SER A 69 12.24 1.23 8.66
N TRP A 70 12.61 0.10 9.29
CA TRP A 70 14.00 -0.28 9.53
C TRP A 70 14.78 -0.50 8.22
N VAL A 71 14.21 -1.22 7.25
CA VAL A 71 14.86 -1.47 5.95
C VAL A 71 15.13 -0.17 5.20
N MET A 72 14.22 0.82 5.30
CA MET A 72 14.39 2.12 4.66
C MET A 72 15.45 2.99 5.37
N SER A 73 15.42 3.07 6.70
CA SER A 73 16.28 3.96 7.50
C SER A 73 17.68 3.41 7.75
N GLY A 74 17.82 2.07 7.74
CA GLY A 74 19.03 1.37 8.19
C GLY A 74 19.16 1.26 9.71
N THR A 75 18.19 1.75 10.50
CA THR A 75 18.23 1.73 11.97
C THR A 75 16.98 1.08 12.57
N TRP A 76 17.17 0.17 13.53
CA TRP A 76 16.04 -0.52 14.19
C TRP A 76 15.20 0.43 15.07
N LEU A 77 15.80 1.54 15.51
CA LEU A 77 15.13 2.62 16.25
C LEU A 77 13.98 3.25 15.46
N SER A 78 14.09 3.33 14.13
CA SER A 78 13.00 3.81 13.29
C SER A 78 11.80 2.89 13.36
N GLY A 79 12.03 1.58 13.44
CA GLY A 79 10.97 0.60 13.65
C GLY A 79 10.29 0.82 15.01
N MET A 80 11.07 1.01 16.09
CA MET A 80 10.48 1.28 17.41
C MET A 80 9.59 2.52 17.41
N LEU A 81 10.06 3.60 16.78
CA LEU A 81 9.30 4.84 16.67
C LEU A 81 8.01 4.64 15.85
N THR A 82 8.06 3.82 14.79
CA THR A 82 6.85 3.41 14.05
C THR A 82 5.83 2.72 14.96
N VAL A 83 6.27 1.76 15.78
CA VAL A 83 5.40 1.03 16.71
C VAL A 83 4.83 1.97 17.77
N ALA A 84 5.66 2.84 18.36
CA ALA A 84 5.20 3.81 19.35
C ALA A 84 4.12 4.74 18.79
N TRP A 85 4.35 5.35 17.62
CA TRP A 85 3.33 6.19 16.99
C TRP A 85 2.08 5.42 16.53
N PHE A 86 2.23 4.16 16.13
CA PHE A 86 1.09 3.29 15.81
C PHE A 86 0.18 3.09 17.03
N ILE A 87 0.77 2.83 18.21
CA ILE A 87 0.05 2.58 19.45
C ILE A 87 -0.59 3.87 19.99
N ILE A 88 0.16 4.98 20.03
CA ILE A 88 -0.34 6.29 20.48
C ILE A 88 -1.54 6.74 19.63
N ASN A 89 -1.48 6.53 18.32
CA ASN A 89 -2.57 6.90 17.41
C ASN A 89 -3.51 5.71 17.10
N ARG A 90 -3.67 4.74 18.02
CA ARG A 90 -4.45 3.51 17.78
C ARG A 90 -5.88 3.75 17.27
N THR A 91 -6.49 4.85 17.70
CA THR A 91 -7.84 5.29 17.28
C THR A 91 -7.95 5.52 15.78
N ASP A 92 -6.86 5.88 15.12
CA ASP A 92 -6.82 6.26 13.70
C ASP A 92 -5.93 5.33 12.86
N THR A 93 -5.23 4.37 13.49
CA THR A 93 -4.37 3.38 12.81
C THR A 93 -5.05 2.02 12.65
N THR A 94 -6.03 1.68 13.48
CA THR A 94 -6.72 0.38 13.40
C THR A 94 -8.21 0.47 13.77
N ARG A 95 -9.01 -0.45 13.23
CA ARG A 95 -10.46 -0.58 13.52
C ARG A 95 -10.78 -1.70 14.51
N ILE A 96 -9.76 -2.40 15.02
CA ILE A 96 -9.95 -3.56 15.90
C ILE A 96 -10.87 -3.24 17.08
N ASP A 97 -10.72 -2.04 17.67
CA ASP A 97 -11.48 -1.62 18.85
C ASP A 97 -13.00 -1.61 18.62
N TYR A 98 -13.46 -1.40 17.38
CA TYR A 98 -14.87 -1.29 17.04
C TYR A 98 -15.40 -2.43 16.18
N SER A 99 -14.54 -3.09 15.39
CA SER A 99 -14.95 -4.10 14.42
C SER A 99 -13.88 -5.17 14.25
N ILE A 100 -13.74 -6.05 15.24
CA ILE A 100 -12.80 -7.18 15.22
C ILE A 100 -12.96 -8.06 13.96
N PRO A 101 -14.17 -8.53 13.57
CA PRO A 101 -14.31 -9.45 12.45
C PRO A 101 -14.23 -8.80 11.06
N SER A 102 -13.85 -7.52 10.98
CA SER A 102 -13.68 -6.85 9.69
C SER A 102 -12.65 -7.55 8.80
N ARG A 103 -12.97 -7.68 7.51
CA ARG A 103 -12.08 -8.26 6.47
C ARG A 103 -10.75 -7.52 6.37
N GLU A 104 -10.77 -6.21 6.60
CA GLU A 104 -9.58 -5.37 6.62
C GLU A 104 -8.58 -5.86 7.68
N ASN A 105 -9.05 -6.24 8.87
CA ASN A 105 -8.16 -6.70 9.95
C ASN A 105 -7.44 -8.01 9.60
N TRP A 106 -7.99 -8.80 8.69
CA TRP A 106 -7.34 -9.98 8.13
C TRP A 106 -6.39 -9.64 7.00
N ALA A 107 -6.76 -8.72 6.12
CA ALA A 107 -6.04 -8.46 4.88
C ALA A 107 -4.86 -7.49 5.03
N LEU A 108 -5.01 -6.41 5.81
CA LEU A 108 -3.96 -5.39 6.00
C LEU A 108 -2.60 -5.94 6.49
N PRO A 109 -2.55 -6.94 7.40
CA PRO A 109 -1.29 -7.61 7.76
C PRO A 109 -0.53 -8.14 6.54
N TYR A 110 -1.21 -8.86 5.65
CA TYR A 110 -0.58 -9.40 4.44
C TYR A 110 -0.16 -8.29 3.48
N PHE A 111 -0.93 -7.22 3.35
CA PHE A 111 -0.54 -6.06 2.56
C PHE A 111 0.71 -5.37 3.14
N ALA A 112 0.84 -5.22 4.45
CA ALA A 112 2.06 -4.66 5.04
C ALA A 112 3.28 -5.57 4.84
N CYS A 113 3.11 -6.89 4.99
CA CYS A 113 4.17 -7.84 4.64
C CYS A 113 4.58 -7.73 3.17
N GLN A 114 3.61 -7.56 2.28
CA GLN A 114 3.84 -7.34 0.85
C GLN A 114 4.63 -6.06 0.60
N VAL A 115 4.24 -4.96 1.25
CA VAL A 115 4.94 -3.67 1.13
C VAL A 115 6.37 -3.81 1.65
N ALA A 116 6.58 -4.41 2.83
CA ALA A 116 7.91 -4.64 3.40
C ALA A 116 8.81 -5.45 2.46
N ALA A 117 8.27 -6.54 1.91
CA ALA A 117 8.98 -7.40 0.96
C ALA A 117 9.30 -6.67 -0.34
N LEU A 118 8.37 -5.87 -0.86
CA LEU A 118 8.56 -5.06 -2.06
C LEU A 118 9.63 -3.99 -1.85
N THR A 119 9.66 -3.32 -0.70
CA THR A 119 10.71 -2.36 -0.31
C THR A 119 12.08 -3.01 -0.34
N GLY A 120 12.21 -4.23 0.19
CA GLY A 120 13.44 -5.02 0.11
C GLY A 120 13.81 -5.41 -1.32
N TYR A 121 12.83 -5.85 -2.12
CA TYR A 121 13.03 -6.28 -3.50
C TYR A 121 13.49 -5.15 -4.44
N LEU A 122 12.94 -3.95 -4.27
CA LEU A 122 13.28 -2.76 -5.07
C LEU A 122 14.69 -2.22 -4.81
N LYS A 123 15.32 -2.61 -3.69
CA LYS A 123 16.67 -2.17 -3.34
C LYS A 123 17.68 -2.61 -4.42
N LYS A 124 18.56 -1.69 -4.83
CA LYS A 124 19.54 -1.92 -5.91
C LYS A 124 20.60 -2.96 -5.55
N HIS A 125 21.12 -2.87 -4.33
CA HIS A 125 22.22 -3.71 -3.84
C HIS A 125 21.68 -4.67 -2.79
N ILE A 126 21.24 -5.84 -3.23
CA ILE A 126 20.72 -6.90 -2.37
C ILE A 126 21.35 -8.24 -2.76
N ASN A 127 21.56 -9.12 -1.78
CA ASN A 127 22.10 -10.46 -2.01
C ASN A 127 21.07 -11.28 -2.81
N CYS A 128 21.54 -12.14 -3.73
CA CYS A 128 20.66 -12.96 -4.58
C CYS A 128 19.66 -13.81 -3.76
N SER A 129 20.09 -14.39 -2.64
CA SER A 129 19.20 -15.17 -1.76
C SER A 129 18.12 -14.29 -1.12
N ALA A 130 18.48 -13.09 -0.68
CA ALA A 130 17.53 -12.16 -0.08
C ALA A 130 16.54 -11.62 -1.12
N GLU A 131 17.00 -11.37 -2.35
CA GLU A 131 16.12 -10.98 -3.44
C GLU A 131 15.09 -12.06 -3.78
N LYS A 132 15.51 -13.33 -3.88
CA LYS A 132 14.61 -14.48 -4.08
C LYS A 132 13.61 -14.61 -2.93
N PHE A 133 14.06 -14.44 -1.70
CA PHE A 133 13.18 -14.47 -0.52
C PHE A 133 12.14 -13.34 -0.57
N CYS A 134 12.56 -12.10 -0.86
CA CYS A 134 11.66 -10.97 -1.02
C CYS A 134 10.66 -11.21 -2.17
N TYR A 135 11.09 -11.74 -3.31
CA TYR A 135 10.21 -12.08 -4.43
C TYR A 135 9.13 -13.10 -4.03
N LEU A 136 9.53 -14.20 -3.37
CA LEU A 136 8.59 -15.21 -2.88
C LEU A 136 7.61 -14.62 -1.86
N LEU A 137 8.12 -13.78 -0.94
CA LEU A 137 7.30 -13.13 0.06
C LEU A 137 6.30 -12.15 -0.56
N VAL A 138 6.71 -11.34 -1.56
CA VAL A 138 5.80 -10.50 -2.34
C VAL A 138 4.71 -11.35 -3.00
N SER A 139 5.08 -12.47 -3.64
CA SER A 139 4.12 -13.35 -4.29
C SER A 139 3.10 -13.96 -3.32
N ALA A 140 3.56 -14.59 -2.23
CA ALA A 140 2.69 -15.24 -1.27
C ALA A 140 1.77 -14.25 -0.54
N SER A 141 2.32 -13.08 -0.16
CA SER A 141 1.56 -12.04 0.54
C SER A 141 0.55 -11.34 -0.37
N THR A 142 0.89 -11.04 -1.63
CA THR A 142 -0.07 -10.48 -2.60
C THR A 142 -1.24 -11.43 -2.83
N TYR A 143 -0.97 -12.72 -3.03
CA TYR A 143 -2.02 -13.71 -3.23
C TYR A 143 -2.93 -13.83 -1.99
N THR A 144 -2.33 -13.95 -0.79
CA THR A 144 -3.11 -14.07 0.45
C THR A 144 -3.92 -12.80 0.70
N PHE A 145 -3.35 -11.62 0.45
CA PHE A 145 -4.07 -10.35 0.54
C PHE A 145 -5.30 -10.30 -0.38
N MET A 146 -5.15 -10.78 -1.61
CA MET A 146 -6.26 -10.88 -2.58
C MET A 146 -7.38 -11.80 -2.10
N MET A 147 -7.04 -12.91 -1.44
CA MET A 147 -8.01 -13.88 -0.94
C MET A 147 -8.79 -13.39 0.29
N MET A 148 -8.15 -12.60 1.16
CA MET A 148 -8.76 -12.17 2.42
C MET A 148 -9.72 -10.99 2.28
N TRP A 149 -9.63 -10.22 1.18
CA TRP A 149 -10.44 -9.02 0.99
C TRP A 149 -10.82 -8.76 -0.45
N GLU A 150 -12.12 -8.57 -0.70
CA GLU A 150 -12.69 -8.38 -2.04
C GLU A 150 -12.18 -7.12 -2.75
N TYR A 151 -11.93 -6.03 -2.02
CA TYR A 151 -11.48 -4.76 -2.57
C TYR A 151 -9.95 -4.62 -2.68
N SER A 152 -9.20 -5.66 -2.31
CA SER A 152 -7.73 -5.72 -2.36
C SER A 152 -7.14 -5.28 -3.72
N HIS A 153 -7.78 -5.66 -4.82
CA HIS A 153 -7.34 -5.34 -6.17
C HIS A 153 -7.32 -3.82 -6.47
N TYR A 154 -8.13 -3.01 -5.78
CA TYR A 154 -8.06 -1.55 -5.91
C TYR A 154 -6.82 -0.95 -5.23
N LEU A 155 -6.39 -1.50 -4.09
CA LEU A 155 -5.16 -1.06 -3.44
C LEU A 155 -3.93 -1.50 -4.22
N LEU A 156 -3.94 -2.73 -4.75
CA LEU A 156 -2.90 -3.17 -5.67
C LEU A 156 -2.88 -2.34 -6.97
N PHE A 157 -4.03 -1.80 -7.43
CA PHE A 157 -4.07 -0.86 -8.54
C PHE A 157 -3.33 0.44 -8.22
N VAL A 158 -3.57 1.05 -7.04
CA VAL A 158 -2.83 2.23 -6.57
C VAL A 158 -1.32 1.94 -6.48
N GLN A 159 -0.96 0.76 -6.00
CA GLN A 159 0.42 0.30 -5.95
C GLN A 159 1.03 0.12 -7.36
N ALA A 160 0.29 -0.46 -8.30
CA ALA A 160 0.72 -0.66 -9.67
C ALA A 160 0.93 0.68 -10.41
N VAL A 161 0.06 1.67 -10.17
CA VAL A 161 0.26 3.06 -10.65
C VAL A 161 1.55 3.64 -10.06
N SER A 162 1.81 3.43 -8.76
CA SER A 162 3.06 3.91 -8.13
C SER A 162 4.31 3.30 -8.79
N LEU A 163 4.29 2.00 -9.05
CA LEU A 163 5.37 1.29 -9.74
C LEU A 163 5.52 1.72 -11.20
N PHE A 164 4.41 2.04 -11.87
CA PHE A 164 4.43 2.53 -13.25
C PHE A 164 5.03 3.94 -13.34
N LEU A 165 4.72 4.83 -12.38
CA LEU A 165 5.36 6.14 -12.28
C LEU A 165 6.86 5.99 -11.99
N LEU A 166 7.25 5.03 -11.15
CA LEU A 166 8.65 4.73 -10.87
C LEU A 166 9.42 4.24 -12.13
N ASP A 167 8.82 3.35 -12.92
CA ASP A 167 9.39 2.77 -14.14
C ASP A 167 9.41 3.77 -15.32
N SER A 168 8.35 4.55 -15.50
CA SER A 168 8.28 5.59 -16.55
C SER A 168 9.28 6.73 -16.31
N LEU A 169 9.47 7.10 -15.04
CA LEU A 169 10.56 7.97 -14.60
C LEU A 169 11.90 7.24 -14.53
N ALA A 170 11.96 5.96 -14.91
CA ALA A 170 13.06 4.96 -14.85
C ALA A 170 13.98 5.05 -13.63
N LEU A 171 13.43 5.42 -12.48
CA LEU A 171 14.16 5.53 -11.21
C LEU A 171 14.46 4.15 -10.61
N ALA A 172 13.81 3.09 -11.11
CA ALA A 172 14.04 1.69 -10.76
C ALA A 172 14.46 0.84 -11.98
N GLN A 173 14.89 -0.40 -11.69
CA GLN A 173 15.15 -1.41 -12.71
C GLN A 173 13.82 -1.92 -13.29
N THR A 174 13.61 -1.67 -14.58
CA THR A 174 12.38 -2.05 -15.30
C THR A 174 12.08 -3.55 -15.21
N GLU A 175 13.10 -4.41 -15.20
CA GLU A 175 12.94 -5.86 -15.08
C GLU A 175 12.26 -6.24 -13.75
N LYS A 176 12.76 -5.72 -12.62
CA LYS A 176 12.18 -5.98 -11.29
C LYS A 176 10.70 -5.56 -11.23
N VAL A 177 10.36 -4.39 -11.77
CA VAL A 177 8.98 -3.89 -11.76
C VAL A 177 8.06 -4.80 -12.58
N HIS A 178 8.52 -5.30 -13.72
CA HIS A 178 7.74 -6.22 -14.56
C HIS A 178 7.54 -7.60 -13.91
N GLU A 179 8.50 -8.09 -13.13
CA GLU A 179 8.32 -9.32 -12.36
C GLU A 179 7.20 -9.16 -11.32
N VAL A 180 7.07 -7.98 -10.69
CA VAL A 180 5.95 -7.69 -9.78
C VAL A 180 4.60 -7.65 -10.53
N TYR A 181 4.57 -7.11 -11.75
CA TYR A 181 3.35 -7.15 -12.57
C TYR A 181 2.92 -8.57 -12.94
N LYS A 182 3.86 -9.48 -13.18
CA LYS A 182 3.54 -10.91 -13.37
C LYS A 182 2.93 -11.52 -12.12
N ILE A 183 3.46 -11.17 -10.93
CA ILE A 183 2.87 -11.61 -9.65
C ILE A 183 1.42 -11.13 -9.54
N TYR A 184 1.12 -9.87 -9.89
CA TYR A 184 -0.23 -9.33 -9.82
C TYR A 184 -1.18 -10.05 -10.79
N LEU A 185 -0.73 -10.30 -12.02
CA LEU A 185 -1.53 -11.04 -13.01
C LEU A 185 -1.81 -12.48 -12.56
N PHE A 186 -0.79 -13.17 -12.03
CA PHE A 186 -0.95 -14.53 -11.50
C PHE A 186 -1.89 -14.56 -10.29
N SER A 187 -1.76 -13.59 -9.37
CA SER A 187 -2.62 -13.50 -8.19
C SER A 187 -4.07 -13.18 -8.57
N LEU A 188 -4.30 -12.34 -9.58
CA LEU A 188 -5.64 -12.07 -10.13
C LEU A 188 -6.25 -13.31 -10.75
N PHE A 189 -5.49 -14.06 -11.54
CA PHE A 189 -5.95 -15.30 -12.16
C PHE A 189 -6.32 -16.35 -11.11
N LEU A 190 -5.43 -16.57 -10.13
CA LEU A 190 -5.69 -17.53 -9.06
C LEU A 190 -6.86 -17.09 -8.17
N GLY A 191 -6.94 -15.79 -7.84
CA GLY A 191 -8.07 -15.22 -7.11
C GLY A 191 -9.39 -15.38 -7.86
N TYR A 192 -9.41 -15.20 -9.18
CA TYR A 192 -10.60 -15.43 -10.01
C TYR A 192 -11.09 -16.88 -9.93
N LEU A 193 -10.18 -17.85 -10.06
CA LEU A 193 -10.54 -19.27 -9.99
C LEU A 193 -11.05 -19.66 -8.60
N LEU A 194 -10.39 -19.19 -7.54
CA LEU A 194 -10.70 -19.60 -6.16
C LEU A 194 -11.85 -18.83 -5.53
N GLN A 195 -12.18 -17.63 -6.03
CA GLN A 195 -13.31 -16.82 -5.59
C GLN A 195 -14.61 -17.09 -6.37
N PHE A 196 -14.82 -18.33 -6.81
CA PHE A 196 -16.01 -18.74 -7.56
C PHE A 196 -16.26 -17.87 -8.81
N GLU A 197 -15.22 -17.70 -9.62
CA GLU A 197 -15.27 -16.94 -10.89
C GLU A 197 -15.74 -15.50 -10.70
N ASN A 198 -15.21 -14.82 -9.68
CA ASN A 198 -15.60 -13.46 -9.35
C ASN A 198 -15.35 -12.50 -10.53
N SER A 199 -16.43 -12.12 -11.21
CA SER A 199 -16.42 -11.19 -12.35
C SER A 199 -15.85 -9.81 -12.01
N ALA A 200 -15.85 -9.39 -10.74
CA ALA A 200 -15.24 -8.13 -10.32
C ALA A 200 -13.73 -8.08 -10.62
N LEU A 201 -13.03 -9.22 -10.48
CA LEU A 201 -11.59 -9.32 -10.74
C LEU A 201 -11.25 -9.22 -12.23
N LEU A 202 -12.10 -9.79 -13.10
CA LEU A 202 -11.96 -9.69 -14.55
C LEU A 202 -12.19 -8.26 -15.06
N VAL A 203 -13.06 -7.51 -14.39
CA VAL A 203 -13.42 -6.14 -14.78
C VAL A 203 -12.55 -5.10 -14.05
N SER A 204 -11.63 -5.55 -13.21
CA SER A 204 -10.84 -4.69 -12.34
C SER A 204 -9.91 -3.73 -13.12
N PRO A 205 -9.73 -2.49 -12.64
CA PRO A 205 -8.76 -1.56 -13.23
C PRO A 205 -7.32 -2.07 -13.13
N LEU A 206 -7.02 -2.89 -12.13
CA LEU A 206 -5.72 -3.55 -11.95
C LEU A 206 -5.38 -4.47 -13.12
N LEU A 207 -6.30 -5.38 -13.48
CA LEU A 207 -6.08 -6.30 -14.60
C LEU A 207 -5.82 -5.51 -15.88
N SER A 208 -6.60 -4.46 -16.12
CA SER A 208 -6.44 -3.64 -17.33
C SER A 208 -5.09 -2.91 -17.39
N LEU A 209 -4.64 -2.36 -16.26
CA LEU A 209 -3.37 -1.65 -16.19
C LEU A 209 -2.20 -2.60 -16.36
N VAL A 210 -2.20 -3.73 -15.66
CA VAL A 210 -1.13 -4.73 -15.74
C VAL A 210 -1.06 -5.35 -17.13
N ALA A 211 -2.19 -5.68 -17.75
CA ALA A 211 -2.22 -6.18 -19.12
C ALA A 211 -1.68 -5.14 -20.12
N ALA A 212 -2.07 -3.87 -19.99
CA ALA A 212 -1.57 -2.79 -20.82
C ALA A 212 -0.05 -2.60 -20.68
N LEU A 213 0.49 -2.69 -19.46
CA LEU A 213 1.92 -2.58 -19.18
C LEU A 213 2.72 -3.77 -19.76
N MET A 214 2.18 -4.98 -19.65
CA MET A 214 2.81 -6.16 -20.24
C MET A 214 2.79 -6.08 -21.78
N LEU A 215 1.70 -5.59 -22.39
CA LEU A 215 1.60 -5.39 -23.83
C LEU A 215 2.55 -4.29 -24.33
N SER A 216 2.63 -3.18 -23.60
CA SER A 216 3.45 -2.03 -23.97
C SER A 216 4.95 -2.35 -23.94
N LYS A 217 5.38 -3.28 -23.07
CA LYS A 217 6.76 -3.80 -23.07
C LYS A 217 7.15 -4.44 -24.40
N TYR A 218 6.27 -5.24 -25.00
CA TYR A 218 6.54 -5.85 -26.31
C TYR A 218 6.60 -4.80 -27.44
N LEU A 219 5.86 -3.71 -27.29
CA LEU A 219 5.86 -2.58 -28.23
C LEU A 219 7.08 -1.67 -28.07
N GLN A 220 7.78 -1.70 -26.93
CA GLN A 220 9.02 -0.95 -26.70
C GLN A 220 10.21 -1.57 -27.45
N MET A 221 10.23 -1.44 -28.77
CA MET A 221 11.35 -1.88 -29.60
C MET A 221 12.45 -0.81 -29.63
N ASN A 222 13.58 -1.09 -28.96
CA ASN A 222 14.91 -0.45 -29.07
C ASN A 222 14.93 1.07 -29.29
N MET A 223 14.78 1.84 -28.20
CA MET A 223 15.02 3.27 -28.24
C MET A 223 16.49 3.63 -27.97
N LYS A 224 17.13 4.30 -28.94
CA LYS A 224 18.45 4.91 -28.75
C LYS A 224 18.38 6.02 -27.68
N LYS A 225 19.25 5.95 -26.68
CA LYS A 225 19.39 6.96 -25.62
C LYS A 225 20.06 8.21 -26.20
N GLY A 226 19.52 9.42 -25.95
CA GLY A 226 20.32 10.66 -26.04
C GLY A 226 19.66 11.97 -26.45
N THR A 227 18.47 11.99 -27.06
CA THR A 227 17.91 13.23 -27.68
C THR A 227 16.57 13.68 -27.09
N PHE A 228 16.15 14.92 -27.39
CA PHE A 228 14.78 15.44 -27.14
C PHE A 228 13.69 14.42 -27.53
N MET A 229 13.93 13.69 -28.61
CA MET A 229 13.08 12.58 -29.08
C MET A 229 12.87 11.49 -28.00
N SER A 230 13.89 11.16 -27.21
CA SER A 230 13.77 10.20 -26.10
C SER A 230 12.84 10.71 -24.99
N ARG A 231 12.80 12.03 -24.73
CA ARG A 231 11.88 12.63 -23.75
C ARG A 231 10.44 12.59 -24.26
N LEU A 232 10.21 12.99 -25.52
CA LEU A 232 8.89 12.96 -26.15
C LEU A 232 8.33 11.53 -26.20
N MET A 233 9.16 10.55 -26.56
CA MET A 233 8.79 9.14 -26.61
C MET A 233 8.44 8.55 -25.23
N LYS A 234 9.04 9.03 -24.13
CA LYS A 234 8.62 8.64 -22.76
C LYS A 234 7.24 9.17 -22.40
N ILE A 235 6.93 10.42 -22.75
CA ILE A 235 5.61 11.00 -22.55
C ILE A 235 4.57 10.26 -23.41
N MET A 236 4.91 9.98 -24.66
CA MET A 236 4.09 9.18 -25.57
C MET A 236 3.85 7.77 -25.03
N TYR A 237 4.87 7.13 -24.44
CA TYR A 237 4.74 5.83 -23.78
C TYR A 237 3.75 5.88 -22.61
N ILE A 238 3.84 6.91 -21.75
CA ILE A 238 2.89 7.07 -20.64
C ILE A 238 1.46 7.22 -21.18
N TYR A 239 1.28 8.09 -22.16
CA TYR A 239 -0.02 8.30 -22.80
C TYR A 239 -0.56 7.02 -23.47
N LEU A 240 0.29 6.26 -24.15
CA LEU A 240 -0.06 4.99 -24.77
C LEU A 240 -0.53 3.96 -23.72
N VAL A 241 0.21 3.80 -22.62
CA VAL A 241 -0.18 2.87 -21.55
C VAL A 241 -1.53 3.27 -20.94
N LEU A 242 -1.74 4.57 -20.67
CA LEU A 242 -3.00 5.06 -20.13
C LEU A 242 -4.17 4.83 -21.08
N THR A 243 -4.00 5.13 -22.37
CA THR A 243 -5.05 4.92 -23.38
C THR A 243 -5.37 3.44 -23.56
N ILE A 244 -4.38 2.55 -23.65
CA ILE A 244 -4.60 1.09 -23.70
C ILE A 244 -5.30 0.59 -22.43
N THR A 245 -4.90 1.10 -21.26
CA THR A 245 -5.53 0.71 -19.98
C THR A 245 -7.01 1.05 -19.96
N VAL A 246 -7.37 2.27 -20.35
CA VAL A 246 -8.76 2.75 -20.36
C VAL A 246 -9.59 2.00 -21.39
N THR A 247 -9.07 1.83 -22.62
CA THR A 247 -9.80 1.10 -23.68
C THR A 247 -10.01 -0.36 -23.29
N LEU A 248 -8.99 -1.03 -22.76
CA LEU A 248 -9.10 -2.42 -22.32
C LEU A 248 -10.06 -2.57 -21.12
N ASN A 249 -10.06 -1.64 -20.17
CA ASN A 249 -11.05 -1.66 -19.08
C ASN A 249 -12.48 -1.49 -19.60
N PHE A 250 -12.69 -0.57 -20.54
CA PHE A 250 -14.00 -0.35 -21.16
C PHE A 250 -14.47 -1.59 -21.95
N LEU A 251 -13.58 -2.21 -22.74
CA LEU A 251 -13.90 -3.43 -23.47
C LEU A 251 -14.28 -4.58 -22.52
N LEU A 252 -13.51 -4.80 -21.45
CA LEU A 252 -13.82 -5.84 -20.46
C LEU A 252 -15.18 -5.60 -19.80
N LYS A 253 -15.52 -4.34 -19.47
CA LYS A 253 -16.85 -3.97 -18.95
C LYS A 253 -17.98 -4.20 -19.93
N MET A 254 -17.72 -4.07 -21.23
CA MET A 254 -18.72 -4.31 -22.27
C MET A 254 -19.02 -5.80 -22.43
N PHE A 255 -18.02 -6.68 -22.32
CA PHE A 255 -18.19 -8.12 -22.49
C PHE A 255 -18.67 -8.84 -21.23
N VAL A 256 -18.34 -8.33 -20.03
CA VAL A 256 -18.69 -8.97 -18.75
C VAL A 256 -19.81 -8.17 -18.07
N PRO A 257 -21.07 -8.65 -18.08
CA PRO A 257 -22.18 -7.97 -17.42
C PRO A 257 -22.00 -8.04 -15.90
N HIS A 258 -21.52 -6.94 -15.31
CA HIS A 258 -21.22 -6.90 -13.88
C HIS A 258 -22.08 -5.82 -13.19
N LYS A 259 -23.01 -6.28 -12.33
CA LYS A 259 -24.03 -5.43 -11.66
C LYS A 259 -23.49 -4.60 -10.48
N GLU A 260 -22.38 -4.98 -9.85
CA GLU A 260 -21.96 -4.36 -8.58
C GLU A 260 -21.05 -3.13 -8.78
N ASN A 261 -20.12 -3.14 -9.75
CA ASN A 261 -19.27 -1.95 -10.04
C ASN A 261 -20.03 -0.73 -10.54
N GLU A 262 -21.24 -0.91 -11.08
CA GLU A 262 -22.08 0.20 -11.51
C GLU A 262 -22.43 1.11 -10.32
N HIS A 263 -22.57 0.54 -9.12
CA HIS A 263 -22.84 1.31 -7.90
C HIS A 263 -21.62 2.06 -7.37
N LEU A 264 -20.43 1.44 -7.36
CA LEU A 264 -19.21 2.09 -6.89
C LEU A 264 -18.79 3.26 -7.80
N LEU A 265 -18.85 3.07 -9.12
CA LEU A 265 -18.44 4.10 -10.07
C LEU A 265 -19.44 5.27 -10.07
N LYS A 266 -20.75 4.98 -10.06
CA LYS A 266 -21.77 6.02 -9.84
C LYS A 266 -21.55 6.73 -8.50
N PHE A 267 -21.14 6.03 -7.46
CA PHE A 267 -20.89 6.63 -6.14
C PHE A 267 -19.77 7.65 -6.21
N ILE A 268 -18.65 7.27 -6.85
CA ILE A 268 -17.52 8.16 -7.05
C ILE A 268 -17.91 9.37 -7.93
N GLU A 269 -18.65 9.17 -9.02
CA GLU A 269 -19.13 10.27 -9.88
C GLU A 269 -19.96 11.29 -9.09
N VAL A 270 -20.87 10.81 -8.25
CA VAL A 270 -21.78 11.66 -7.49
C VAL A 270 -21.05 12.36 -6.38
N LYS A 271 -20.15 11.66 -5.69
CA LYS A 271 -19.29 12.23 -4.66
C LYS A 271 -18.36 13.32 -5.22
N LEU A 272 -17.85 13.14 -6.44
CA LEU A 272 -17.04 14.14 -7.14
C LEU A 272 -17.88 15.26 -7.77
N GLY A 273 -19.21 15.23 -7.64
CA GLY A 273 -20.11 16.23 -8.20
C GLY A 273 -20.27 16.18 -9.73
N LEU A 274 -19.81 15.09 -10.37
CA LEU A 274 -19.92 14.88 -11.82
C LEU A 274 -21.33 14.43 -12.24
N ASN A 275 -22.11 13.90 -11.30
CA ASN A 275 -23.45 13.37 -11.54
C ASN A 275 -24.36 13.63 -10.32
N THR A 276 -25.68 13.67 -10.53
CA THR A 276 -26.66 13.81 -9.45
C THR A 276 -27.49 12.53 -9.30
N THR A 277 -27.86 12.15 -8.07
CA THR A 277 -28.75 10.99 -7.86
C THR A 277 -29.98 11.33 -7.05
N LYS A 278 -31.06 10.64 -7.39
CA LYS A 278 -32.28 10.55 -6.60
C LYS A 278 -32.41 9.18 -5.90
N ASN A 279 -31.38 8.33 -5.98
CA ASN A 279 -31.44 6.98 -5.45
C ASN A 279 -31.18 7.00 -3.94
N PHE A 280 -32.12 6.48 -3.16
CA PHE A 280 -32.01 6.40 -1.70
C PHE A 280 -30.73 5.70 -1.25
N THR A 281 -30.38 4.55 -1.85
CA THR A 281 -29.17 3.79 -1.47
C THR A 281 -27.90 4.61 -1.66
N MET A 282 -27.84 5.41 -2.73
CA MET A 282 -26.69 6.26 -2.99
C MET A 282 -26.60 7.40 -1.99
N ASN A 283 -27.72 8.08 -1.74
CA ASN A 283 -27.77 9.18 -0.77
C ASN A 283 -27.44 8.69 0.65
N TRP A 284 -27.89 7.48 1.00
CA TRP A 284 -27.52 6.84 2.26
C TRP A 284 -26.01 6.56 2.35
N LEU A 285 -25.38 6.02 1.29
CA LEU A 285 -23.93 5.80 1.25
C LEU A 285 -23.13 7.10 1.37
N LEU A 286 -23.60 8.21 0.78
CA LEU A 286 -22.96 9.53 0.90
C LEU A 286 -23.01 10.08 2.34
N CYS A 287 -24.02 9.68 3.12
CA CYS A 287 -24.12 10.05 4.54
C CYS A 287 -23.25 9.18 5.46
N GLN A 288 -22.67 8.09 4.97
CA GLN A 288 -21.86 7.20 5.79
C GLN A 288 -20.50 7.84 6.13
N GLU A 289 -20.15 7.93 7.41
CA GLU A 289 -18.92 8.60 7.89
C GLU A 289 -17.65 8.08 7.21
N SER A 290 -17.50 6.75 7.08
CA SER A 290 -16.34 6.14 6.39
C SER A 290 -16.19 6.55 4.93
N LEU A 291 -17.27 7.05 4.31
CA LEU A 291 -17.31 7.50 2.93
C LEU A 291 -17.35 9.03 2.84
N GLN A 292 -17.17 9.77 3.91
CA GLN A 292 -17.02 11.24 3.89
C GLN A 292 -15.56 11.66 3.86
N ALA A 293 -15.28 12.96 3.79
CA ALA A 293 -13.93 13.48 3.96
C ALA A 293 -13.55 13.47 5.46
N PRO A 294 -12.27 13.30 5.82
CA PRO A 294 -11.85 13.22 7.22
C PRO A 294 -12.11 14.54 7.95
N SER A 295 -12.53 14.43 9.21
CA SER A 295 -12.82 15.58 10.09
C SER A 295 -11.55 16.35 10.51
N GLN A 296 -11.73 17.59 10.98
CA GLN A 296 -10.61 18.40 11.52
C GLN A 296 -9.98 17.78 12.77
N ASP A 297 -10.80 17.10 13.59
CA ASP A 297 -10.34 16.44 14.82
C ASP A 297 -9.32 15.34 14.54
N PHE A 298 -9.45 14.65 13.40
CA PHE A 298 -8.46 13.67 12.95
C PHE A 298 -7.07 14.31 12.79
N PHE A 299 -6.97 15.43 12.07
CA PHE A 299 -5.68 16.13 11.90
C PHE A 299 -5.15 16.72 13.19
N LEU A 300 -6.05 17.19 14.06
CA LEU A 300 -5.68 17.72 15.37
C LEU A 300 -5.05 16.64 16.25
N ARG A 301 -5.64 15.42 16.31
CA ARG A 301 -5.04 14.28 17.03
C ARG A 301 -3.66 13.91 16.49
N LEU A 302 -3.51 13.79 15.17
CA LEU A 302 -2.21 13.48 14.56
C LEU A 302 -1.16 14.57 14.77
N THR A 303 -1.59 15.83 14.91
CA THR A 303 -0.68 16.95 15.22
C THR A 303 -0.28 16.93 16.70
N GLN A 304 -1.21 16.61 17.59
CA GLN A 304 -0.95 16.50 19.03
C GLN A 304 0.03 15.38 19.36
N SER A 305 -0.04 14.25 18.67
CA SER A 305 0.93 13.14 18.81
C SER A 305 2.27 13.41 18.11
N SER A 306 2.50 14.64 17.60
CA SER A 306 3.66 15.07 16.79
C SER A 306 3.85 14.36 15.45
N LEU A 307 3.04 13.35 15.14
CA LEU A 307 3.19 12.52 13.94
C LEU A 307 3.03 13.32 12.65
N LEU A 308 1.95 14.12 12.52
CA LEU A 308 1.65 14.85 11.30
C LEU A 308 2.74 15.90 10.95
N PRO A 309 3.24 16.73 11.90
CA PRO A 309 4.36 17.63 11.65
C PRO A 309 5.61 16.92 11.13
N PHE A 310 6.04 15.82 11.77
CA PHE A 310 7.21 15.06 11.31
C PHE A 310 6.98 14.41 9.95
N TYR A 311 5.79 13.86 9.72
CA TYR A 311 5.42 13.31 8.41
C TYR A 311 5.51 14.36 7.30
N ILE A 312 4.92 15.54 7.49
CA ILE A 312 4.94 16.62 6.50
C ILE A 312 6.39 17.06 6.22
N LEU A 313 7.20 17.22 7.26
CA LEU A 313 8.62 17.56 7.11
C LEU A 313 9.36 16.52 6.26
N VAL A 314 9.23 15.23 6.61
CA VAL A 314 9.88 14.12 5.88
C VAL A 314 9.38 14.07 4.44
N LEU A 315 8.08 14.19 4.22
CA LEU A 315 7.48 14.17 2.89
C LEU A 315 8.01 15.31 2.00
N ILE A 316 8.11 16.54 2.53
CA ILE A 316 8.67 17.69 1.80
C ILE A 316 10.11 17.43 1.40
N ILE A 317 10.94 16.94 2.32
CA ILE A 317 12.36 16.64 2.06
C ILE A 317 12.47 15.56 0.99
N CYS A 318 11.72 14.47 1.11
CA CYS A 318 11.73 13.39 0.14
C CYS A 318 11.22 13.87 -1.24
N LEU A 319 10.11 14.61 -1.30
CA LEU A 319 9.56 15.19 -2.54
C LEU A 319 10.57 16.08 -3.26
N PHE A 320 11.22 16.98 -2.53
CA PHE A 320 12.24 17.86 -3.11
C PHE A 320 13.43 17.06 -3.62
N SER A 321 13.88 16.05 -2.88
CA SER A 321 14.98 15.17 -3.29
C SER A 321 14.63 14.37 -4.56
N VAL A 322 13.44 13.79 -4.63
CA VAL A 322 12.95 13.06 -5.82
C VAL A 322 12.83 14.00 -7.01
N THR A 323 12.30 15.21 -6.82
CA THR A 323 12.18 16.21 -7.89
C THR A 323 13.55 16.62 -8.44
N GLN A 324 14.56 16.80 -7.58
CA GLN A 324 15.94 17.06 -8.01
C GLN A 324 16.50 15.93 -8.88
N VAL A 325 16.24 14.67 -8.52
CA VAL A 325 16.71 13.50 -9.28
C VAL A 325 15.99 13.40 -10.62
N ILE A 326 14.67 13.63 -10.65
CA ILE A 326 13.89 13.67 -11.90
C ILE A 326 14.43 14.78 -12.81
N TYR A 327 14.69 15.98 -12.28
CA TYR A 327 15.22 17.09 -13.05
C TYR A 327 16.58 16.76 -13.67
N ARG A 328 17.53 16.19 -12.90
CA ARG A 328 18.85 15.78 -13.41
C ARG A 328 18.74 14.72 -14.51
N ARG A 329 17.85 13.75 -14.32
CA ARG A 329 17.55 12.73 -15.31
C ARG A 329 16.97 13.31 -16.59
N ILE A 330 16.07 14.30 -16.48
CA ILE A 330 15.55 15.02 -17.65
C ILE A 330 16.71 15.74 -18.33
N CYS A 331 17.60 16.38 -17.58
CA CYS A 331 18.81 17.04 -18.10
C CYS A 331 19.85 16.09 -18.70
N GLY A 332 19.70 14.77 -18.57
CA GLY A 332 20.53 13.77 -19.24
C GLY A 332 21.69 13.24 -18.40
N GLU A 333 21.76 13.58 -17.11
CA GLU A 333 22.77 13.03 -16.22
C GLU A 333 22.48 11.56 -15.87
N PRO A 334 23.47 10.64 -16.01
CA PRO A 334 23.30 9.26 -15.59
C PRO A 334 23.20 9.16 -14.07
N LEU A 335 22.42 8.18 -13.59
CA LEU A 335 22.33 7.89 -12.17
C LEU A 335 23.66 7.30 -11.68
N LYS A 336 24.15 7.72 -10.50
CA LYS A 336 25.30 7.07 -9.89
C LYS A 336 24.93 5.62 -9.50
N GLU A 337 25.79 4.66 -9.85
CA GLU A 337 25.60 3.24 -9.49
C GLU A 337 25.78 3.00 -7.99
N THR A 338 26.62 3.81 -7.33
CA THR A 338 26.86 3.78 -5.89
C THR A 338 26.66 5.17 -5.29
N VAL A 339 25.60 5.35 -4.53
CA VAL A 339 25.38 6.55 -3.70
C VAL A 339 26.06 6.29 -2.36
N LYS A 340 27.11 7.06 -2.03
CA LYS A 340 27.69 6.99 -0.68
C LYS A 340 26.79 7.77 0.27
N LEU A 341 26.78 7.40 1.56
CA LEU A 341 26.08 8.14 2.62
C LEU A 341 26.43 9.64 2.59
N GLU A 342 27.69 9.95 2.28
CA GLU A 342 28.20 11.32 2.12
C GLU A 342 27.63 12.07 0.93
N ASP A 343 27.07 11.43 -0.10
CA ASP A 343 26.46 12.10 -1.24
C ASP A 343 25.13 12.78 -0.85
N GLY A 344 24.44 12.28 0.18
CA GLY A 344 23.21 12.88 0.71
C GLY A 344 22.12 13.02 -0.35
N ARG A 345 21.78 11.93 -1.06
CA ARG A 345 20.79 11.92 -2.16
C ARG A 345 19.77 10.80 -1.99
N ILE A 346 18.90 10.99 -1.01
CA ILE A 346 17.89 9.99 -0.66
C ILE A 346 16.91 9.67 -1.82
N GLY A 347 16.62 10.65 -2.68
CA GLY A 347 15.76 10.50 -3.85
C GLY A 347 16.32 9.62 -4.99
N GLU A 348 17.58 9.16 -4.91
CA GLU A 348 18.15 8.22 -5.90
C GLU A 348 17.84 6.74 -5.54
N ARG A 349 17.26 6.49 -4.36
CA ARG A 349 16.87 5.15 -3.88
C ARG A 349 15.46 4.80 -4.40
N PRO A 350 15.30 3.76 -5.24
CA PRO A 350 14.02 3.43 -5.86
C PRO A 350 12.93 3.07 -4.84
N GLU A 351 13.31 2.40 -3.75
CA GLU A 351 12.37 2.02 -2.69
C GLU A 351 11.75 3.26 -2.02
N ILE A 352 12.51 4.34 -1.83
CA ILE A 352 12.02 5.58 -1.20
C ILE A 352 11.11 6.33 -2.16
N VAL A 353 11.48 6.44 -3.44
CA VAL A 353 10.64 7.05 -4.48
C VAL A 353 9.28 6.33 -4.56
N TYR A 354 9.30 4.99 -4.52
CA TYR A 354 8.08 4.19 -4.47
C TYR A 354 7.18 4.61 -3.31
N HIS A 355 7.72 4.67 -2.09
CA HIS A 355 6.96 5.05 -0.90
C HIS A 355 6.43 6.49 -0.95
N VAL A 356 7.19 7.44 -1.52
CA VAL A 356 6.75 8.83 -1.70
C VAL A 356 5.56 8.91 -2.64
N ILE A 357 5.62 8.25 -3.80
CA ILE A 357 4.50 8.23 -4.75
C ILE A 357 3.29 7.55 -4.12
N HIS A 358 3.51 6.39 -3.48
CA HIS A 358 2.45 5.59 -2.90
C HIS A 358 1.74 6.33 -1.75
N THR A 359 2.47 7.01 -0.85
CA THR A 359 1.85 7.78 0.25
C THR A 359 1.05 8.98 -0.23
N ILE A 360 1.46 9.60 -1.35
CA ILE A 360 0.71 10.71 -1.94
C ILE A 360 -0.62 10.19 -2.50
N LEU A 361 -0.59 9.08 -3.24
CA LEU A 361 -1.83 8.49 -3.77
C LEU A 361 -2.76 7.99 -2.66
N LEU A 362 -2.24 7.30 -1.64
CA LEU A 362 -3.03 6.90 -0.47
C LEU A 362 -3.55 8.10 0.33
N GLY A 363 -2.73 9.14 0.48
CA GLY A 363 -3.11 10.38 1.15
C GLY A 363 -4.24 11.08 0.41
N CYS A 364 -4.18 11.21 -0.91
CA CYS A 364 -5.27 11.74 -1.72
C CYS A 364 -6.56 10.93 -1.53
N LEU A 365 -6.47 9.60 -1.52
CA LEU A 365 -7.62 8.72 -1.22
C LEU A 365 -8.17 8.95 0.19
N ALA A 366 -7.31 9.09 1.20
CA ALA A 366 -7.70 9.36 2.58
C ALA A 366 -8.33 10.74 2.79
N MET A 367 -7.90 11.74 2.02
CA MET A 367 -8.53 13.07 2.02
C MET A 367 -9.92 13.03 1.37
N CYS A 368 -10.12 12.12 0.40
CA CYS A 368 -11.43 11.90 -0.18
C CYS A 368 -12.33 11.07 0.74
N LEU A 369 -11.83 9.99 1.33
CA LEU A 369 -12.58 8.96 2.04
C LEU A 369 -11.98 8.73 3.43
N GLU A 370 -12.71 9.08 4.49
CA GLU A 370 -12.28 8.93 5.87
C GLU A 370 -11.96 7.47 6.20
N GLY A 371 -12.70 6.52 5.63
CA GLY A 371 -12.47 5.11 5.81
C GLY A 371 -11.07 4.66 5.37
N MET A 372 -10.44 5.38 4.44
CA MET A 372 -9.07 5.09 3.98
C MET A 372 -8.00 5.59 4.96
N LYS A 373 -8.36 6.31 6.03
CA LYS A 373 -7.40 6.74 7.07
C LYS A 373 -6.71 5.56 7.74
N TYR A 374 -7.40 4.43 7.94
CA TYR A 374 -6.81 3.25 8.57
C TYR A 374 -5.76 2.54 7.70
N LEU A 375 -5.74 2.82 6.40
CA LEU A 375 -4.67 2.42 5.49
C LEU A 375 -3.53 3.45 5.49
N TRP A 376 -3.88 4.73 5.52
CA TRP A 376 -2.92 5.83 5.38
C TRP A 376 -2.15 6.14 6.67
N THR A 377 -2.82 6.24 7.83
CA THR A 377 -2.19 6.60 9.11
C THR A 377 -1.06 5.63 9.51
N PRO A 378 -1.21 4.29 9.42
CA PRO A 378 -0.10 3.38 9.71
C PRO A 378 1.09 3.57 8.77
N TYR A 379 0.82 3.87 7.49
CA TYR A 379 1.83 4.20 6.50
C TYR A 379 2.55 5.52 6.83
N VAL A 380 1.81 6.51 7.33
CA VAL A 380 2.33 7.79 7.84
C VAL A 380 3.25 7.56 9.04
N CYS A 381 2.87 6.71 10.01
CA CYS A 381 3.73 6.32 11.15
C CYS A 381 5.06 5.72 10.67
N MET A 382 4.99 4.81 9.70
CA MET A 382 6.17 4.17 9.12
C MET A 382 7.09 5.18 8.42
N LEU A 383 6.54 6.05 7.57
CA LEU A 383 7.34 7.02 6.80
C LEU A 383 7.91 8.15 7.65
N ALA A 384 7.12 8.70 8.58
CA ALA A 384 7.62 9.70 9.50
C ALA A 384 8.80 9.14 10.29
N ALA A 385 8.67 7.91 10.80
CA ALA A 385 9.71 7.32 11.64
C ALA A 385 10.98 6.99 10.85
N PHE A 386 10.83 6.47 9.63
CA PHE A 386 11.92 6.32 8.68
C PHE A 386 12.69 7.63 8.51
N GLY A 387 11.98 8.74 8.24
CA GLY A 387 12.64 9.99 7.93
C GLY A 387 13.30 10.65 9.12
N VAL A 388 12.67 10.61 10.30
CA VAL A 388 13.27 11.08 11.56
C VAL A 388 14.54 10.30 11.88
N CYS A 389 14.58 8.99 11.64
CA CYS A 389 15.70 8.15 12.05
C CYS A 389 16.73 7.86 10.94
N SER A 390 16.56 8.42 9.73
CA SER A 390 17.44 8.17 8.59
C SER A 390 18.60 9.17 8.54
N PRO A 391 19.86 8.73 8.76
CA PRO A 391 21.02 9.61 8.67
C PRO A 391 21.18 10.21 7.26
N GLU A 392 20.82 9.45 6.23
CA GLU A 392 20.86 9.90 4.83
C GLU A 392 19.95 11.11 4.60
N LEU A 393 18.74 11.10 5.18
CA LEU A 393 17.77 12.18 5.03
C LEU A 393 18.29 13.48 5.65
N TRP A 394 18.80 13.39 6.87
CA TRP A 394 19.40 14.54 7.56
C TRP A 394 20.65 15.05 6.87
N MET A 395 21.49 14.17 6.33
CA MET A 395 22.64 14.58 5.51
C MET A 395 22.21 15.30 4.23
N THR A 396 21.13 14.86 3.57
CA THR A 396 20.52 15.61 2.45
C THR A 396 20.09 17.01 2.88
N LEU A 397 19.39 17.12 4.02
CA LEU A 397 18.91 18.39 4.54
C LEU A 397 20.05 19.35 4.93
N PHE A 398 21.05 18.86 5.67
CA PHE A 398 22.20 19.67 6.11
C PHE A 398 23.00 20.20 4.92
N LYS A 399 23.13 19.41 3.85
CA LYS A 399 23.75 19.89 2.61
C LYS A 399 22.96 21.02 1.97
N TRP A 400 21.64 20.92 1.90
CA TRP A 400 20.80 22.00 1.37
C TRP A 400 20.91 23.27 2.20
N LEU A 401 21.00 23.13 3.53
CA LEU A 401 21.19 24.24 4.47
C LEU A 401 22.64 24.74 4.56
N ARG A 402 23.58 24.16 3.81
CA ARG A 402 25.03 24.46 3.86
C ARG A 402 25.65 24.36 5.27
N LEU A 403 25.09 23.49 6.11
CA LEU A 403 25.64 23.19 7.44
C LEU A 403 26.85 22.26 7.32
N LYS A 404 27.80 22.36 8.26
CA LYS A 404 28.95 21.44 8.30
C LYS A 404 28.44 20.00 8.39
N ALA A 405 28.98 19.13 7.52
CA ALA A 405 28.69 17.71 7.56
C ALA A 405 29.03 17.16 8.95
N VAL A 406 28.02 16.68 9.66
CA VAL A 406 28.19 15.99 10.93
C VAL A 406 28.70 14.59 10.64
N HIS A 407 29.65 14.09 11.45
CA HIS A 407 30.14 12.73 11.28
C HIS A 407 28.98 11.73 11.41
N PRO A 408 28.82 10.73 10.51
CA PRO A 408 27.66 9.84 10.47
C PRO A 408 27.34 9.15 11.81
N ILE A 409 28.37 8.79 12.57
CA ILE A 409 28.26 8.16 13.90
C ILE A 409 27.66 9.13 14.92
N LEU A 410 28.09 10.38 14.92
CA LEU A 410 27.55 11.41 15.83
C LEU A 410 26.09 11.73 15.48
N LEU A 411 25.77 11.78 14.19
CA LEU A 411 24.40 11.95 13.73
C LEU A 411 23.51 10.79 14.18
N ALA A 412 23.95 9.54 13.99
CA ALA A 412 23.22 8.37 14.47
C ALA A 412 23.01 8.39 15.99
N LEU A 413 24.00 8.85 16.77
CA LEU A 413 23.88 9.00 18.21
C LEU A 413 22.85 10.07 18.60
N ILE A 414 22.88 11.24 17.96
CA ILE A 414 21.90 12.32 18.19
C ILE A 414 20.47 11.83 17.88
N LEU A 415 20.30 11.13 16.75
CA LEU A 415 19.00 10.57 16.37
C LEU A 415 18.54 9.51 17.38
N SER A 416 19.46 8.68 17.87
CA SER A 416 19.15 7.69 18.92
C SER A 416 18.69 8.33 20.22
N MET A 417 19.22 9.51 20.58
CA MET A 417 18.78 10.24 21.77
C MET A 417 17.47 11.01 21.54
N ALA A 418 17.18 11.40 20.29
CA ALA A 418 15.95 12.10 19.93
C ALA A 418 14.72 11.17 19.90
N VAL A 419 14.88 9.89 19.60
CA VAL A 419 13.73 8.96 19.53
C VAL A 419 12.99 8.85 20.87
N PRO A 420 13.65 8.58 22.02
CA PRO A 420 12.96 8.56 23.31
C PRO A 420 12.30 9.89 23.69
N THR A 421 12.91 11.03 23.34
CA THR A 421 12.32 12.35 23.65
C THR A 421 11.09 12.64 22.81
N ILE A 422 11.10 12.25 21.52
CA ILE A 422 9.93 12.34 20.64
C ILE A 422 8.80 11.44 21.14
N ILE A 423 9.12 10.21 21.55
CA ILE A 423 8.13 9.29 22.14
C ILE A 423 7.56 9.90 23.44
N GLY A 424 8.42 10.38 24.33
CA GLY A 424 8.01 11.03 25.58
C GLY A 424 7.12 12.25 25.34
N PHE A 425 7.45 13.11 24.37
CA PHE A 425 6.62 14.25 23.99
C PHE A 425 5.28 13.83 23.39
N SER A 426 5.27 12.76 22.59
CA SER A 426 4.05 12.21 22.00
C SER A 426 3.11 11.61 23.07
N LEU A 427 3.67 11.06 24.15
CA LEU A 427 2.93 10.49 25.27
C LEU A 427 2.50 11.51 26.33
N TRP A 428 3.21 12.65 26.46
CA TRP A 428 2.96 13.65 27.52
C TRP A 428 1.53 14.21 27.55
N LYS A 429 0.74 14.00 26.48
CA LYS A 429 -0.59 14.56 26.32
C LYS A 429 -1.74 13.55 26.38
N GLU A 430 -1.43 12.25 26.52
CA GLU A 430 -2.37 11.24 27.01
C GLU A 430 -2.47 11.33 28.52
#